data_AF-A0A9X6JQH0-F1
#
_entry.id   AF-A0A9X6JQH0-F1
#
_cell.length_a   1.000
_cell.length_b   1.000
_cell.length_c   1.000
_cell.angle_alpha   90.00
_cell.angle_beta   90.00
_cell.angle_gamma   90.00
#
_symmetry.space_group_name_H-M   'P 1'
#
loop_
_entity.id
_entity.type
_entity.pdbx_description
1 polymer ?
#
loop_
_entity_poly.entity_id
_entity_poly.type
_entity_poly.pdbx_seq_one_letter_code
_entity_poly.pdbx_strand_id
1 'polypeptide(L)'
;MGHIVDISKWNGNINWDVAAAQLDLVIARVQYGSNLVDHLYNEHVAKSEQYGIPHAAYAYGCFVSVADAIVEAKDFLARVNPNAKFLVLDVEDDTVKSMKSKGNLSDLAKASQAFIDTCKAAGWKVGFYVAHHMYGDYNLQSVQADFIWLPRYGTNDGSPQKKPSYTCDIWQYTDNGYIDGIGKVDINLLQGNKTLDWFTGEKQSKQSVANGGYQYVKSGGFGISLVKEALNAMNERGTKGQVISDPLTGLAYLQTEVLPNGELDKITAWMDERNWWYEYLK
;
A
#
# COMPACT_ATOMS: atom_id res chain seq x y z
N MET A 1 -13.84 -8.48 -0.56
CA MET A 1 -12.51 -8.17 -1.10
C MET A 1 -11.59 -8.19 0.11
N GLY A 2 -10.51 -8.96 0.07
CA GLY A 2 -9.57 -9.04 1.17
C GLY A 2 -8.66 -7.81 1.22
N HIS A 3 -7.72 -7.85 2.15
CA HIS A 3 -6.74 -6.80 2.40
C HIS A 3 -5.42 -7.13 1.71
N ILE A 4 -4.72 -6.08 1.27
CA ILE A 4 -3.31 -6.17 0.91
C ILE A 4 -2.53 -5.73 2.14
N VAL A 5 -1.70 -6.61 2.69
CA VAL A 5 -0.89 -6.33 3.88
C VAL A 5 0.57 -6.49 3.58
N ASP A 6 1.39 -5.72 4.29
CA ASP A 6 2.81 -5.96 4.37
C ASP A 6 3.19 -6.38 5.79
N ILE A 7 4.07 -7.38 5.88
CA ILE A 7 4.38 -8.04 7.14
C ILE A 7 5.88 -8.32 7.28
N SER A 8 6.33 -8.47 8.51
CA SER A 8 7.72 -8.79 8.88
C SER A 8 7.73 -9.61 10.17
N LYS A 9 8.92 -9.90 10.73
CA LYS A 9 9.01 -10.50 12.07
C LYS A 9 8.19 -9.79 13.16
N TRP A 10 7.86 -8.51 12.97
CA TRP A 10 7.14 -7.71 13.96
C TRP A 10 5.66 -8.09 14.08
N ASN A 11 5.08 -8.76 13.08
CA ASN A 11 3.72 -9.28 13.17
C ASN A 11 3.66 -10.61 13.97
N GLY A 12 4.82 -11.17 14.33
CA GLY A 12 4.91 -12.31 15.22
C GLY A 12 4.20 -13.55 14.69
N ASN A 13 3.51 -14.26 15.59
CA ASN A 13 2.80 -15.49 15.25
C ASN A 13 1.38 -15.16 14.76
N ILE A 14 1.16 -15.26 13.45
CA ILE A 14 -0.13 -15.04 12.79
C ILE A 14 -0.99 -16.30 12.89
N ASN A 15 -2.26 -16.14 13.28
CA ASN A 15 -3.28 -17.18 13.16
C ASN A 15 -3.83 -17.21 11.73
N TRP A 16 -3.17 -17.98 10.87
CA TRP A 16 -3.47 -18.07 9.44
C TRP A 16 -4.84 -18.70 9.14
N ASP A 17 -5.36 -19.58 9.99
CA ASP A 17 -6.72 -20.14 9.83
C ASP A 17 -7.80 -19.05 9.87
N VAL A 18 -7.54 -17.95 10.59
CA VAL A 18 -8.43 -16.79 10.70
C VAL A 18 -8.07 -15.70 9.69
N ALA A 19 -6.78 -15.39 9.56
CA ALA A 19 -6.32 -14.29 8.72
C ALA A 19 -6.54 -14.57 7.22
N ALA A 20 -6.36 -15.81 6.76
CA ALA A 20 -6.25 -16.12 5.33
C ALA A 20 -7.46 -15.67 4.50
N ALA A 21 -8.68 -15.85 5.01
CA ALA A 21 -9.90 -15.46 4.31
C ALA A 21 -10.07 -13.94 4.14
N GLN A 22 -9.24 -13.15 4.83
CA GLN A 22 -9.27 -11.69 4.83
C GLN A 22 -8.15 -11.09 3.98
N LEU A 23 -7.30 -11.89 3.32
CA LEU A 23 -6.12 -11.39 2.61
C LEU A 23 -6.19 -11.67 1.11
N ASP A 24 -5.96 -10.62 0.31
CA ASP A 24 -5.85 -10.70 -1.14
C ASP A 24 -4.37 -10.79 -1.60
N LEU A 25 -3.43 -10.26 -0.81
CA LEU A 25 -1.99 -10.27 -1.09
C LEU A 25 -1.19 -9.99 0.19
N VAL A 26 -0.06 -10.68 0.35
CA VAL A 26 0.93 -10.45 1.43
C VAL A 26 2.26 -9.98 0.85
N ILE A 27 2.82 -8.87 1.33
CA ILE A 27 4.16 -8.37 0.96
C ILE A 27 5.09 -8.55 2.16
N ALA A 28 5.93 -9.60 2.17
CA ALA A 28 6.73 -9.98 3.33
C ALA A 28 8.17 -9.43 3.28
N ARG A 29 8.68 -8.92 4.40
CA ARG A 29 10.08 -8.47 4.50
C ARG A 29 11.03 -9.64 4.40
N VAL A 30 12.04 -9.53 3.54
CA VAL A 30 13.14 -10.50 3.44
C VAL A 30 14.33 -10.08 4.30
N GLN A 31 14.66 -8.79 4.27
CA GLN A 31 15.85 -8.29 4.92
C GLN A 31 15.73 -6.83 5.37
N TYR A 32 16.60 -6.47 6.31
CA TYR A 32 16.91 -5.11 6.72
C TYR A 32 18.41 -4.90 6.45
N GLY A 33 18.71 -4.28 5.31
CA GLY A 33 20.04 -4.25 4.72
C GLY A 33 20.63 -5.64 4.46
N SER A 34 21.92 -5.67 4.14
CA SER A 34 22.64 -6.95 3.94
C SER A 34 22.78 -7.78 5.22
N ASN A 35 22.81 -7.14 6.40
CA ASN A 35 23.26 -7.79 7.64
C ASN A 35 22.16 -8.46 8.47
N LEU A 36 20.88 -8.23 8.16
CA LEU A 36 19.78 -8.80 8.93
C LEU A 36 18.74 -9.43 8.00
N VAL A 37 18.68 -10.77 8.01
CA VAL A 37 17.59 -11.53 7.39
C VAL A 37 16.39 -11.52 8.34
N ASP A 38 15.19 -11.29 7.80
CA ASP A 38 13.96 -11.41 8.58
C ASP A 38 13.67 -12.89 8.84
N HIS A 39 13.77 -13.31 10.10
CA HIS A 39 13.71 -14.72 10.47
C HIS A 39 12.32 -15.35 10.34
N LEU A 40 11.24 -14.55 10.18
CA LEU A 40 9.89 -15.07 9.93
C LEU A 40 9.51 -15.07 8.44
N TYR A 41 10.34 -14.51 7.55
CA TYR A 41 10.05 -14.42 6.12
C TYR A 41 9.62 -15.76 5.51
N ASN A 42 10.43 -16.81 5.70
CA ASN A 42 10.17 -18.12 5.11
C ASN A 42 8.90 -18.78 5.69
N GLU A 43 8.62 -18.57 6.97
CA GLU A 43 7.39 -19.08 7.60
C GLU A 43 6.16 -18.37 7.04
N HIS A 44 6.20 -17.05 6.94
CA HIS A 44 5.12 -16.24 6.37
C HIS A 44 4.84 -16.64 4.92
N VAL A 45 5.88 -16.81 4.10
CA VAL A 45 5.73 -17.25 2.72
C VAL A 45 5.14 -18.66 2.63
N ALA A 46 5.67 -19.61 3.39
CA ALA A 46 5.17 -20.98 3.39
C ALA A 46 3.69 -21.05 3.81
N LYS A 47 3.28 -20.21 4.78
CA LYS A 47 1.90 -20.11 5.21
C LYS A 47 1.00 -19.44 4.17
N SER A 48 1.41 -18.33 3.57
CA SER A 48 0.68 -17.72 2.45
C SER A 48 0.44 -18.74 1.33
N GLU A 49 1.46 -19.50 0.92
CA GLU A 49 1.31 -20.55 -0.09
C GLU A 49 0.39 -21.70 0.36
N GLN A 50 0.49 -22.14 1.62
CA GLN A 50 -0.39 -23.16 2.19
C GLN A 50 -1.88 -22.78 2.10
N TYR A 51 -2.20 -21.50 2.28
CA TYR A 51 -3.57 -20.98 2.23
C TYR A 51 -3.97 -20.42 0.86
N GLY A 52 -3.10 -20.52 -0.15
CA GLY A 52 -3.38 -20.04 -1.50
C GLY A 52 -3.40 -18.51 -1.64
N ILE A 53 -2.74 -17.79 -0.73
CA ILE A 53 -2.63 -16.33 -0.76
C ILE A 53 -1.38 -15.95 -1.59
N PRO A 54 -1.52 -15.17 -2.67
CA PRO A 54 -0.37 -14.63 -3.38
C PRO A 54 0.55 -13.84 -2.45
N HIS A 55 1.85 -14.01 -2.61
CA HIS A 55 2.85 -13.28 -1.82
C HIS A 55 3.87 -12.53 -2.68
N ALA A 56 4.40 -11.45 -2.15
CA ALA A 56 5.48 -10.66 -2.70
C ALA A 56 6.49 -10.36 -1.59
N ALA A 57 7.60 -9.72 -1.95
CA ALA A 57 8.71 -9.51 -1.02
C ALA A 57 9.20 -8.07 -1.04
N TYR A 58 9.64 -7.57 0.12
CA TYR A 58 10.34 -6.29 0.21
C TYR A 58 11.66 -6.40 0.98
N ALA A 59 12.57 -5.46 0.71
CA ALA A 59 13.83 -5.30 1.41
C ALA A 59 13.98 -3.85 1.85
N TYR A 60 14.16 -3.65 3.16
CA TYR A 60 14.49 -2.33 3.72
C TYR A 60 15.96 -2.02 3.37
N GLY A 61 16.19 -0.94 2.64
CA GLY A 61 17.53 -0.53 2.19
C GLY A 61 18.37 0.04 3.33
N CYS A 62 19.58 -0.47 3.53
CA CYS A 62 20.58 0.12 4.43
C CYS A 62 21.91 0.38 3.73
N PHE A 63 21.90 0.38 2.40
CA PHE A 63 23.08 0.63 1.59
C PHE A 63 23.71 1.99 1.90
N VAL A 64 25.04 2.04 1.83
CA VAL A 64 25.82 3.25 2.11
C VAL A 64 26.46 3.88 0.87
N SER A 65 26.30 3.25 -0.30
CA SER A 65 26.76 3.75 -1.59
C SER A 65 26.01 3.06 -2.74
N VAL A 66 26.20 3.54 -3.97
CA VAL A 66 25.65 2.87 -5.17
C VAL A 66 26.17 1.43 -5.31
N ALA A 67 27.47 1.20 -5.07
CA ALA A 67 28.06 -0.13 -5.16
C ALA A 67 27.49 -1.09 -4.10
N ASP A 68 27.26 -0.56 -2.89
CA ASP A 68 26.68 -1.31 -1.79
C ASP A 68 25.20 -1.64 -2.03
N ALA A 69 24.44 -0.73 -2.66
CA ALA A 69 23.05 -1.00 -3.06
C ALA A 69 22.93 -2.19 -4.03
N ILE A 70 23.91 -2.37 -4.92
CA ILE A 70 24.00 -3.54 -5.80
C ILE A 70 24.29 -4.82 -4.99
N VAL A 71 25.09 -4.74 -3.93
CA VAL A 71 25.34 -5.87 -3.02
C VAL A 71 24.07 -6.23 -2.27
N GLU A 72 23.37 -5.25 -1.68
CA GLU A 72 22.13 -5.49 -0.95
C GLU A 72 21.04 -6.10 -1.85
N ALA A 73 20.96 -5.68 -3.12
CA ALA A 73 20.04 -6.25 -4.10
C ALA A 73 20.38 -7.71 -4.42
N LYS A 74 21.67 -8.05 -4.54
CA LYS A 74 22.09 -9.45 -4.75
C LYS A 74 21.80 -10.33 -3.54
N ASP A 75 21.99 -9.80 -2.34
CA ASP A 75 21.61 -10.48 -1.10
C ASP A 75 20.09 -10.72 -1.06
N PHE A 76 19.30 -9.73 -1.44
CA PHE A 76 17.84 -9.85 -1.53
C PHE A 76 17.43 -10.94 -2.52
N LEU A 77 17.99 -10.92 -3.73
CA LEU A 77 17.75 -11.93 -4.78
C LEU A 77 18.16 -13.34 -4.35
N ALA A 78 19.20 -13.48 -3.53
CA ALA A 78 19.63 -14.79 -3.02
C ALA A 78 18.73 -15.34 -1.91
N ARG A 79 17.94 -14.48 -1.24
CA ARG A 79 17.10 -14.84 -0.09
C ARG A 79 15.62 -14.98 -0.43
N VAL A 80 15.17 -14.28 -1.47
CA VAL A 80 13.75 -14.22 -1.82
C VAL A 80 13.24 -15.57 -2.34
N ASN A 81 12.00 -15.91 -1.98
CA ASN A 81 11.32 -17.08 -2.53
C ASN A 81 10.97 -16.84 -4.02
N PRO A 82 11.28 -17.79 -4.92
CA PRO A 82 11.06 -17.64 -6.36
C PRO A 82 9.58 -17.52 -6.78
N ASN A 83 8.63 -17.90 -5.92
CA ASN A 83 7.19 -17.77 -6.17
C ASN A 83 6.63 -16.37 -5.84
N ALA A 84 7.46 -15.47 -5.29
CA ALA A 84 7.05 -14.10 -5.05
C ALA A 84 6.53 -13.47 -6.35
N LYS A 85 5.51 -12.60 -6.27
CA LYS A 85 4.91 -12.00 -7.47
C LYS A 85 5.65 -10.77 -7.96
N PHE A 86 6.31 -10.07 -7.04
CA PHE A 86 7.14 -8.90 -7.30
C PHE A 86 8.06 -8.63 -6.11
N LEU A 87 9.05 -7.79 -6.33
CA LEU A 87 10.00 -7.31 -5.33
C LEU A 87 9.78 -5.83 -5.05
N VAL A 88 10.13 -5.36 -3.86
CA VAL A 88 10.07 -3.95 -3.48
C VAL A 88 11.38 -3.54 -2.81
N LEU A 89 11.95 -2.43 -3.29
CA LEU A 89 12.91 -1.68 -2.50
C LEU A 89 12.15 -0.73 -1.57
N ASP A 90 12.43 -0.80 -0.28
CA ASP A 90 11.90 0.08 0.75
C ASP A 90 12.98 1.07 1.22
N VAL A 91 12.72 2.37 1.01
CA VAL A 91 13.63 3.48 1.37
C VAL A 91 12.95 4.41 2.37
N GLU A 92 13.53 4.45 3.58
CA GLU A 92 13.08 5.32 4.66
C GLU A 92 14.26 5.96 5.40
N ASP A 93 14.01 6.43 6.63
CA ASP A 93 14.94 7.25 7.40
C ASP A 93 16.28 6.53 7.68
N ASP A 94 16.29 5.21 7.87
CA ASP A 94 17.55 4.49 8.13
C ASP A 94 18.38 4.29 6.85
N THR A 95 17.75 4.26 5.67
CA THR A 95 18.48 4.34 4.38
C THR A 95 19.18 5.70 4.24
N VAL A 96 18.46 6.79 4.52
CA VAL A 96 19.00 8.16 4.52
C VAL A 96 20.16 8.29 5.51
N LYS A 97 19.99 7.78 6.74
CA LYS A 97 21.06 7.78 7.75
C LYS A 97 22.28 6.98 7.29
N SER A 98 22.07 5.81 6.68
CA SER A 98 23.14 4.94 6.19
C SER A 98 23.97 5.62 5.11
N MET A 99 23.33 6.18 4.08
CA MET A 99 24.00 6.96 3.02
C MET A 99 24.71 8.20 3.56
N LYS A 100 24.05 8.93 4.47
CA LYS A 100 24.64 10.12 5.11
C LYS A 100 25.87 9.78 5.95
N SER A 101 25.90 8.64 6.62
CA SER A 101 27.02 8.20 7.47
C SER A 101 28.34 8.06 6.71
N LYS A 102 28.27 7.86 5.38
CA LYS A 102 29.43 7.78 4.48
C LYS A 102 29.59 8.99 3.56
N GLY A 103 28.80 10.05 3.76
CA GLY A 103 28.85 11.27 2.94
C GLY A 103 28.24 11.10 1.54
N ASN A 104 27.46 10.05 1.30
CA ASN A 104 26.94 9.68 -0.02
C ASN A 104 25.47 10.06 -0.23
N LEU A 105 24.88 10.89 0.65
CA LEU A 105 23.44 11.19 0.61
C LEU A 105 22.98 11.78 -0.73
N SER A 106 23.83 12.54 -1.42
CA SER A 106 23.52 13.08 -2.76
C SER A 106 23.31 12.01 -3.84
N ASP A 107 23.77 10.78 -3.60
CA ASP A 107 23.63 9.65 -4.50
C ASP A 107 22.49 8.70 -4.08
N LEU A 108 21.63 9.08 -3.12
CA LEU A 108 20.53 8.22 -2.64
C LEU A 108 19.65 7.72 -3.79
N ALA A 109 19.15 8.60 -4.66
CA ALA A 109 18.35 8.19 -5.81
C ALA A 109 19.13 7.27 -6.78
N LYS A 110 20.43 7.51 -6.99
CA LYS A 110 21.26 6.64 -7.85
C LYS A 110 21.46 5.26 -7.24
N ALA A 111 21.64 5.18 -5.92
CA ALA A 111 21.78 3.93 -5.20
C ALA A 111 20.47 3.14 -5.22
N SER A 112 19.33 3.80 -4.98
CA SER A 112 18.00 3.19 -5.11
C SER A 112 17.75 2.67 -6.53
N GLN A 113 18.11 3.43 -7.57
CA GLN A 113 18.00 2.98 -8.95
C GLN A 113 18.87 1.75 -9.22
N ALA A 114 20.12 1.74 -8.73
CA ALA A 114 21.03 0.60 -8.93
C ALA A 114 20.52 -0.68 -8.27
N PHE A 115 19.92 -0.58 -7.08
CA PHE A 115 19.26 -1.71 -6.43
C PHE A 115 18.10 -2.25 -7.29
N ILE A 116 17.21 -1.35 -7.74
CA ILE A 116 16.04 -1.70 -8.56
C ILE A 116 16.48 -2.33 -9.89
N ASP A 117 17.43 -1.71 -10.60
CA ASP A 117 17.94 -2.21 -11.88
C ASP A 117 18.58 -3.59 -11.72
N THR A 118 19.27 -3.84 -10.61
CA THR A 118 19.85 -5.16 -10.31
C THR A 118 18.77 -6.22 -10.19
N CYS A 119 17.67 -5.91 -9.49
CA CYS A 119 16.53 -6.83 -9.37
C CYS A 119 15.80 -7.02 -10.70
N LYS A 120 15.59 -5.96 -11.48
CA LYS A 120 14.96 -6.01 -12.81
C LYS A 120 15.80 -6.81 -13.81
N ALA A 121 17.12 -6.67 -13.77
CA ALA A 121 18.03 -7.45 -14.60
C ALA A 121 17.97 -8.97 -14.32
N ALA A 122 17.55 -9.36 -13.11
CA ALA A 122 17.27 -10.75 -12.74
C ALA A 122 15.86 -11.23 -13.16
N GLY A 123 15.10 -10.40 -13.89
CA GLY A 123 13.78 -10.76 -14.44
C GLY A 123 12.59 -10.40 -13.55
N TRP A 124 12.83 -9.69 -12.44
CA TRP A 124 11.76 -9.32 -11.51
C TRP A 124 11.03 -8.06 -11.95
N LYS A 125 9.72 -8.03 -11.67
CA LYS A 125 8.97 -6.80 -11.51
C LYS A 125 9.35 -6.18 -10.16
N VAL A 126 9.68 -4.89 -10.15
CA VAL A 126 10.21 -4.21 -8.97
C VAL A 126 9.45 -2.92 -8.68
N GLY A 127 8.94 -2.79 -7.46
CA GLY A 127 8.33 -1.59 -6.93
C GLY A 127 9.28 -0.77 -6.07
N PHE A 128 8.89 0.48 -5.82
CA PHE A 128 9.63 1.39 -4.97
C PHE A 128 8.72 1.94 -3.88
N TYR A 129 8.96 1.49 -2.65
CA TYR A 129 8.38 2.10 -1.45
C TYR A 129 9.28 3.21 -0.94
N VAL A 130 8.67 4.35 -0.64
CA VAL A 130 9.38 5.51 -0.08
C VAL A 130 8.54 6.17 0.99
N ALA A 131 9.12 6.40 2.17
CA ALA A 131 8.47 7.17 3.22
C ALA A 131 7.97 8.53 2.69
N HIS A 132 6.73 8.89 3.01
CA HIS A 132 6.03 10.00 2.35
C HIS A 132 6.79 11.33 2.42
N HIS A 133 7.38 11.62 3.58
CA HIS A 133 8.04 12.90 3.85
C HIS A 133 9.30 13.14 3.03
N MET A 134 9.89 12.11 2.42
CA MET A 134 11.14 12.24 1.65
C MET A 134 10.97 12.03 0.15
N TYR A 135 9.80 11.61 -0.34
CA TYR A 135 9.65 11.31 -1.78
C TYR A 135 9.91 12.51 -2.69
N GLY A 136 9.54 13.72 -2.25
CA GLY A 136 9.85 14.98 -2.95
C GLY A 136 11.29 15.47 -2.79
N ASP A 137 12.07 14.83 -1.93
CA ASP A 137 13.45 15.18 -1.61
C ASP A 137 14.44 14.18 -2.25
N TYR A 138 15.74 14.47 -2.11
CA TYR A 138 16.85 13.59 -2.52
C TYR A 138 16.80 13.07 -3.96
N ASN A 139 16.03 13.74 -4.83
CA ASN A 139 15.76 13.33 -6.21
C ASN A 139 15.07 11.95 -6.34
N LEU A 140 14.34 11.49 -5.30
CA LEU A 140 13.73 10.16 -5.28
C LEU A 140 12.62 9.98 -6.33
N GLN A 141 11.95 11.07 -6.74
CA GLN A 141 10.96 11.04 -7.83
C GLN A 141 11.57 10.69 -9.21
N SER A 142 12.90 10.76 -9.36
CA SER A 142 13.57 10.37 -10.60
C SER A 142 13.78 8.86 -10.75
N VAL A 143 13.64 8.11 -9.65
CA VAL A 143 13.84 6.65 -9.63
C VAL A 143 12.73 5.97 -10.43
N GLN A 144 13.13 5.13 -11.37
CA GLN A 144 12.25 4.40 -12.28
C GLN A 144 12.02 2.97 -11.77
N ALA A 145 10.81 2.71 -11.30
CA ALA A 145 10.32 1.40 -10.88
C ALA A 145 9.09 0.98 -11.72
N ASP A 146 8.67 -0.28 -11.64
CA ASP A 146 7.49 -0.76 -12.35
C ASP A 146 6.18 -0.31 -11.70
N PHE A 147 6.24 0.04 -10.41
CA PHE A 147 5.16 0.64 -9.65
C PHE A 147 5.70 1.43 -8.44
N ILE A 148 4.94 2.41 -7.97
CA ILE A 148 5.28 3.24 -6.82
C ILE A 148 4.36 2.89 -5.65
N TRP A 149 4.92 2.71 -4.46
CA TRP A 149 4.20 2.44 -3.23
C TRP A 149 4.48 3.57 -2.23
N LEU A 150 3.44 4.28 -1.77
CA LEU A 150 3.62 5.39 -0.83
C LEU A 150 2.74 5.23 0.41
N PRO A 151 3.26 5.50 1.61
CA PRO A 151 2.45 5.59 2.80
C PRO A 151 1.77 6.97 2.91
N ARG A 152 0.57 7.03 3.48
CA ARG A 152 -0.01 8.29 4.01
C ARG A 152 -1.18 7.98 4.93
N TYR A 153 -1.08 8.33 6.21
CA TYR A 153 -1.97 7.73 7.22
C TYR A 153 -3.10 8.61 7.76
N GLY A 154 -3.14 9.91 7.47
CA GLY A 154 -4.14 10.81 8.08
C GLY A 154 -4.00 10.84 9.62
N THR A 155 -5.08 10.59 10.36
CA THR A 155 -5.02 10.40 11.83
C THR A 155 -4.56 8.99 12.24
N ASN A 156 -4.45 8.06 11.28
CA ASN A 156 -3.94 6.71 11.43
C ASN A 156 -4.75 5.83 12.40
N ASP A 157 -6.07 5.87 12.28
CA ASP A 157 -7.02 5.11 13.11
C ASP A 157 -7.37 3.72 12.55
N GLY A 158 -6.62 3.25 11.55
CA GLY A 158 -6.89 2.00 10.85
C GLY A 158 -7.82 2.13 9.63
N SER A 159 -8.30 3.34 9.32
CA SER A 159 -9.13 3.63 8.14
C SER A 159 -8.39 4.48 7.09
N PRO A 160 -8.71 4.36 5.79
CA PRO A 160 -8.13 5.21 4.76
C PRO A 160 -8.71 6.63 4.83
N GLN A 161 -7.86 7.64 5.03
CA GLN A 161 -8.31 9.03 5.24
C GLN A 161 -7.70 10.04 4.27
N LYS A 162 -6.38 9.96 4.05
CA LYS A 162 -5.63 10.96 3.29
C LYS A 162 -4.75 10.31 2.25
N LYS A 163 -5.13 10.45 0.97
CA LYS A 163 -4.34 9.94 -0.16
C LYS A 163 -2.91 10.55 -0.16
N PRO A 164 -1.89 9.82 -0.67
CA PRO A 164 -0.55 10.38 -0.86
C PRO A 164 -0.57 11.62 -1.76
N SER A 165 0.27 12.61 -1.45
CA SER A 165 0.41 13.85 -2.25
C SER A 165 1.00 13.65 -3.64
N TYR A 166 1.46 12.44 -3.96
CA TYR A 166 2.04 12.06 -5.23
C TYR A 166 1.32 10.81 -5.76
N THR A 167 1.24 10.68 -7.08
CA THR A 167 0.67 9.48 -7.71
C THR A 167 1.45 8.23 -7.28
N CYS A 168 0.73 7.19 -6.90
CA CYS A 168 1.24 5.88 -6.56
C CYS A 168 0.29 4.79 -7.05
N ASP A 169 0.78 3.57 -7.11
CA ASP A 169 0.03 2.37 -7.50
C ASP A 169 -0.42 1.53 -6.30
N ILE A 170 0.32 1.63 -5.19
CA ILE A 170 -0.06 1.08 -3.89
C ILE A 170 -0.01 2.23 -2.87
N TRP A 171 -1.06 2.36 -2.08
CA TRP A 171 -1.14 3.29 -0.96
C TRP A 171 -1.21 2.51 0.34
N GLN A 172 -0.16 2.59 1.17
CA GLN A 172 -0.23 2.14 2.56
C GLN A 172 -0.99 3.21 3.35
N TYR A 173 -2.25 2.94 3.67
CA TYR A 173 -3.13 3.96 4.24
C TYR A 173 -3.11 3.97 5.76
N THR A 174 -2.54 2.94 6.40
CA THR A 174 -2.37 2.88 7.85
C THR A 174 -1.22 1.94 8.21
N ASP A 175 -0.48 2.29 9.25
CA ASP A 175 0.43 1.38 9.97
C ASP A 175 -0.22 0.81 11.26
N ASN A 176 -1.48 1.16 11.49
CA ASN A 176 -2.24 0.92 12.71
C ASN A 176 -3.58 0.25 12.41
N GLY A 177 -3.62 -0.50 11.30
CA GLY A 177 -4.74 -1.36 10.96
C GLY A 177 -4.83 -2.54 11.91
N TYR A 178 -5.96 -3.23 11.86
CA TYR A 178 -6.18 -4.46 12.62
C TYR A 178 -6.87 -5.48 11.73
N ILE A 179 -6.29 -6.67 11.62
CA ILE A 179 -6.90 -7.82 10.94
C ILE A 179 -6.99 -8.97 11.93
N ASP A 180 -8.15 -9.60 12.02
CA ASP A 180 -8.34 -10.71 12.95
C ASP A 180 -7.38 -11.86 12.61
N GLY A 181 -6.74 -12.42 13.62
CA GLY A 181 -5.66 -13.40 13.48
C GLY A 181 -4.26 -12.82 13.22
N ILE A 182 -4.12 -11.56 12.80
CA ILE A 182 -2.82 -10.86 12.67
C ILE A 182 -2.60 -9.91 13.85
N GLY A 183 -3.64 -9.18 14.25
CA GLY A 183 -3.53 -8.05 15.17
C GLY A 183 -3.15 -6.77 14.42
N LYS A 184 -2.30 -5.94 15.03
CA LYS A 184 -1.83 -4.69 14.42
C LYS A 184 -1.04 -4.98 13.14
N VAL A 185 -1.42 -4.36 12.03
CA VAL A 185 -0.80 -4.60 10.71
C VAL A 185 -0.93 -3.39 9.79
N ASP A 186 0.02 -3.26 8.89
CA ASP A 186 0.02 -2.24 7.85
C ASP A 186 -0.90 -2.69 6.71
N ILE A 187 -1.81 -1.80 6.29
CA ILE A 187 -2.84 -2.14 5.29
C ILE A 187 -2.74 -1.19 4.10
N ASN A 188 -2.88 -1.80 2.92
CA ASN A 188 -2.64 -1.19 1.63
C ASN A 188 -3.89 -1.23 0.76
N LEU A 189 -4.00 -0.22 -0.10
CA LEU A 189 -4.99 -0.15 -1.18
C LEU A 189 -4.29 -0.01 -2.52
N LEU A 190 -4.85 -0.65 -3.54
CA LEU A 190 -4.45 -0.37 -4.91
C LEU A 190 -4.96 1.00 -5.31
N GLN A 191 -4.07 1.78 -5.91
CA GLN A 191 -4.32 3.12 -6.41
C GLN A 191 -3.91 3.18 -7.89
N GLY A 192 -4.48 4.09 -8.66
CA GLY A 192 -4.13 4.22 -10.07
C GLY A 192 -4.68 3.08 -10.95
N ASN A 193 -3.92 2.68 -11.96
CA ASN A 193 -4.44 1.85 -13.06
C ASN A 193 -4.01 0.37 -12.99
N LYS A 194 -3.22 -0.03 -11.99
CA LYS A 194 -2.73 -1.41 -11.85
C LYS A 194 -3.71 -2.21 -11.00
N THR A 195 -4.30 -3.25 -11.60
CA THR A 195 -5.25 -4.15 -10.92
C THR A 195 -4.53 -5.16 -10.03
N LEU A 196 -5.27 -5.81 -9.12
CA LEU A 196 -4.72 -6.91 -8.32
C LEU A 196 -4.15 -8.01 -9.22
N ASP A 197 -4.85 -8.37 -10.31
CA ASP A 197 -4.37 -9.31 -11.34
C ASP A 197 -3.00 -8.91 -11.93
N TRP A 198 -2.74 -7.61 -12.10
CA TRP A 198 -1.43 -7.15 -12.55
C TRP A 198 -0.36 -7.47 -11.51
N PHE A 199 -0.66 -7.28 -10.21
CA PHE A 199 0.27 -7.58 -9.12
C PHE A 199 0.46 -9.07 -8.89
N THR A 200 -0.61 -9.87 -8.92
CA THR A 200 -0.57 -11.30 -8.55
C THR A 200 -0.28 -12.22 -9.73
N GLY A 201 -0.49 -11.76 -10.96
CA GLY A 201 -0.37 -12.58 -12.17
C GLY A 201 -1.55 -13.54 -12.36
N GLU A 202 -2.56 -13.48 -11.50
CA GLU A 202 -3.77 -14.28 -11.60
C GLU A 202 -4.79 -13.54 -12.45
N LYS A 203 -5.39 -14.20 -13.45
CA LYS A 203 -6.62 -13.70 -14.05
C LYS A 203 -7.74 -14.10 -13.10
N GLN A 204 -8.38 -13.16 -12.42
CA GLN A 204 -9.61 -13.48 -11.72
C GLN A 204 -10.57 -14.14 -12.74
N SER A 205 -11.08 -15.33 -12.41
CA SER A 205 -12.18 -15.91 -13.17
C SER A 205 -13.33 -14.90 -13.15
N LYS A 206 -13.54 -14.20 -14.27
CA LYS A 206 -14.65 -13.27 -14.44
C LYS A 206 -15.96 -14.01 -14.19
N GLN A 207 -16.48 -13.96 -12.98
CA GLN A 207 -17.93 -13.91 -12.82
C GLN A 207 -18.37 -12.52 -13.30
N SER A 208 -18.64 -12.45 -14.59
CA SER A 208 -19.34 -11.34 -15.20
C SER A 208 -20.76 -11.29 -14.63
N VAL A 209 -20.94 -10.58 -13.52
CA VAL A 209 -22.25 -10.03 -13.18
C VAL A 209 -22.30 -8.63 -13.75
N ALA A 210 -22.86 -8.53 -14.96
CA ALA A 210 -23.28 -7.27 -15.56
C ALA A 210 -24.45 -6.72 -14.74
N ASN A 211 -24.17 -6.05 -13.62
CA ASN A 211 -25.14 -5.18 -12.95
C ASN A 211 -24.88 -3.77 -13.47
N GLY A 212 -25.79 -3.27 -14.31
CA GLY A 212 -25.67 -1.94 -14.89
C GLY A 212 -25.63 -0.86 -13.81
N GLY A 213 -24.48 -0.19 -13.64
CA GLY A 213 -24.34 1.17 -13.12
C GLY A 213 -24.92 1.56 -11.76
N TYR A 214 -25.46 0.64 -10.95
CA TYR A 214 -25.98 0.91 -9.61
C TYR A 214 -24.94 0.52 -8.56
N GLN A 215 -24.40 1.53 -7.88
CA GLN A 215 -23.44 1.41 -6.78
C GLN A 215 -23.78 2.44 -5.71
N TYR A 216 -23.20 2.32 -4.52
CA TYR A 216 -23.16 3.43 -3.57
C TYR A 216 -21.72 3.78 -3.24
N VAL A 217 -21.45 5.04 -2.92
CA VAL A 217 -20.12 5.52 -2.54
C VAL A 217 -20.06 5.64 -1.02
N LYS A 218 -18.99 5.10 -0.44
CA LYS A 218 -18.62 5.31 0.96
C LYS A 218 -17.30 6.09 0.99
N SER A 219 -17.25 7.19 1.74
CA SER A 219 -16.01 7.93 1.95
C SER A 219 -15.16 7.30 3.05
N GLY A 220 -13.92 7.77 3.14
CA GLY A 220 -13.07 7.55 4.31
C GLY A 220 -13.59 8.28 5.53
N GLY A 221 -13.04 7.92 6.68
CA GLY A 221 -13.28 8.64 7.92
C GLY A 221 -12.73 10.07 7.84
N PHE A 222 -13.52 11.04 8.28
CA PHE A 222 -13.16 12.43 8.40
C PHE A 222 -13.57 12.97 9.78
N GLY A 223 -12.83 13.97 10.28
CA GLY A 223 -13.14 14.57 11.58
C GLY A 223 -14.52 15.23 11.61
N ILE A 224 -15.17 15.25 12.78
CA ILE A 224 -16.52 15.83 12.97
C ILE A 224 -16.62 17.29 12.51
N SER A 225 -15.51 18.05 12.56
CA SER A 225 -15.44 19.41 12.03
C SER A 225 -15.79 19.52 10.54
N LEU A 226 -15.60 18.45 9.77
CA LEU A 226 -15.84 18.37 8.33
C LEU A 226 -17.26 17.88 7.98
N VAL A 227 -18.08 17.51 8.97
CA VAL A 227 -19.46 17.01 8.76
C VAL A 227 -20.32 18.05 8.05
N LYS A 228 -20.24 19.32 8.46
CA LYS A 228 -20.99 20.40 7.83
C LYS A 228 -20.57 20.59 6.37
N GLU A 229 -19.28 20.46 6.08
CA GLU A 229 -18.74 20.56 4.72
C GLU A 229 -19.25 19.41 3.84
N ALA A 230 -19.19 18.17 4.35
CA ALA A 230 -19.68 16.99 3.64
C ALA A 230 -21.19 17.07 3.36
N LEU A 231 -22.00 17.47 4.34
CA LEU A 231 -23.45 17.64 4.17
C LEU A 231 -23.79 18.75 3.16
N ASN A 232 -23.06 19.87 3.19
CA ASN A 232 -23.23 20.94 2.20
C ASN A 232 -22.89 20.44 0.79
N ALA A 233 -21.78 19.70 0.65
CA ALA A 233 -21.36 19.16 -0.64
C ALA A 233 -22.39 18.19 -1.23
N MET A 234 -22.97 17.32 -0.40
CA MET A 234 -24.08 16.43 -0.80
C MET A 234 -25.29 17.23 -1.28
N ASN A 235 -25.71 18.24 -0.51
CA ASN A 235 -26.86 19.06 -0.84
C ASN A 235 -26.68 19.83 -2.15
N GLU A 236 -25.52 20.47 -2.35
CA GLU A 236 -25.18 21.20 -3.58
C GLU A 236 -25.17 20.32 -4.83
N ARG A 237 -24.88 19.03 -4.67
CA ARG A 237 -24.77 18.05 -5.78
C ARG A 237 -26.02 17.19 -5.96
N GLY A 238 -27.02 17.36 -5.10
CA GLY A 238 -28.21 16.52 -5.09
C GLY A 238 -27.93 15.06 -4.70
N THR A 239 -26.81 14.80 -4.01
CA THR A 239 -26.40 13.45 -3.61
C THR A 239 -27.25 12.99 -2.42
N LYS A 240 -28.04 11.93 -2.62
CA LYS A 240 -28.79 11.29 -1.54
C LYS A 240 -27.89 10.35 -0.74
N GLY A 241 -28.04 10.35 0.59
CA GLY A 241 -27.25 9.53 1.49
C GLY A 241 -27.28 10.04 2.92
N GLN A 242 -26.29 9.63 3.68
CA GLN A 242 -26.12 9.94 5.10
C GLN A 242 -24.65 10.22 5.43
N VAL A 243 -24.43 11.07 6.42
CA VAL A 243 -23.14 11.19 7.10
C VAL A 243 -23.28 10.52 8.47
N ILE A 244 -22.53 9.46 8.69
CA ILE A 244 -22.62 8.61 9.88
C ILE A 244 -21.40 8.91 10.75
N SER A 245 -21.62 9.18 12.03
CA SER A 245 -20.55 9.19 13.03
C SER A 245 -20.29 7.74 13.45
N ASP A 246 -19.05 7.28 13.28
CA ASP A 246 -18.59 6.00 13.82
C ASP A 246 -18.33 6.17 15.33
N PRO A 247 -19.08 5.48 16.20
CA PRO A 247 -18.93 5.62 17.65
C PRO A 247 -17.64 4.98 18.19
N LEU A 248 -16.98 4.11 17.41
CA LEU A 248 -15.74 3.44 17.82
C LEU A 248 -14.52 4.32 17.57
N THR A 249 -14.50 5.04 16.43
CA THR A 249 -13.36 5.88 16.03
C THR A 249 -13.57 7.35 16.35
N GLY A 250 -14.82 7.80 16.51
CA GLY A 250 -15.17 9.21 16.66
C GLY A 250 -15.07 10.02 15.36
N LEU A 251 -14.75 9.37 14.23
CA LEU A 251 -14.79 9.97 12.90
C LEU A 251 -16.18 9.87 12.30
N ALA A 252 -16.50 10.75 11.35
CA ALA A 252 -17.66 10.62 10.49
C ALA A 252 -17.26 10.13 9.10
N TYR A 253 -18.17 9.47 8.40
CA TYR A 253 -18.01 9.14 6.99
C TYR A 253 -19.31 9.39 6.23
N LEU A 254 -19.18 9.72 4.95
CA LEU A 254 -20.29 9.88 4.02
C LEU A 254 -20.61 8.53 3.40
N GLN A 255 -21.89 8.20 3.30
CA GLN A 255 -22.38 7.05 2.55
C GLN A 255 -23.57 7.47 1.69
N THR A 256 -23.46 7.31 0.37
CA THR A 256 -24.57 7.60 -0.54
C THR A 256 -25.63 6.49 -0.48
N GLU A 257 -26.82 6.78 -1.02
CA GLU A 257 -27.72 5.72 -1.47
C GLU A 257 -27.14 5.03 -2.72
N VAL A 258 -27.79 3.95 -3.15
CA VAL A 258 -27.47 3.32 -4.45
C VAL A 258 -27.92 4.26 -5.56
N LEU A 259 -26.97 4.75 -6.35
CA LEU A 259 -27.19 5.76 -7.40
C LEU A 259 -26.52 5.33 -8.71
N PRO A 260 -26.97 5.88 -9.86
CA PRO A 260 -26.25 5.73 -11.13
C PRO A 260 -24.83 6.31 -11.07
N ASN A 261 -23.87 5.69 -11.75
CA ASN A 261 -22.46 6.15 -11.78
C ASN A 261 -22.31 7.66 -12.03
N GLY A 262 -23.02 8.24 -13.01
CA GLY A 262 -22.92 9.67 -13.31
C GLY A 262 -23.42 10.60 -12.19
N GLU A 263 -24.27 10.11 -11.28
CA GLU A 263 -24.67 10.84 -10.07
C GLU A 263 -23.63 10.69 -8.95
N LEU A 264 -23.00 9.52 -8.84
CA LEU A 264 -21.91 9.28 -7.90
C LEU A 264 -20.66 10.10 -8.27
N ASP A 265 -20.37 10.24 -9.57
CA ASP A 265 -19.22 10.99 -10.08
C ASP A 265 -19.20 12.45 -9.61
N LYS A 266 -20.36 13.05 -9.34
CA LYS A 266 -20.47 14.41 -8.82
C LYS A 266 -19.88 14.53 -7.42
N ILE A 267 -20.18 13.57 -6.54
CA ILE A 267 -19.70 13.61 -5.16
C ILE A 267 -18.26 13.12 -5.05
N THR A 268 -17.87 12.14 -5.86
CA THR A 268 -16.49 11.63 -5.89
C THR A 268 -15.52 12.64 -6.48
N ALA A 269 -15.90 13.40 -7.51
CA ALA A 269 -15.09 14.52 -8.01
C ALA A 269 -14.80 15.58 -6.94
N TRP A 270 -15.78 15.89 -6.09
CA TRP A 270 -15.58 16.81 -4.95
C TRP A 270 -14.64 16.25 -3.89
N MET A 271 -14.70 14.94 -3.64
CA MET A 271 -13.75 14.26 -2.77
C MET A 271 -12.34 14.26 -3.37
N ASP A 272 -12.21 14.07 -4.68
CA ASP A 272 -10.93 14.10 -5.39
C ASP A 272 -10.25 15.47 -5.32
N GLU A 273 -11.00 16.58 -5.45
CA GLU A 273 -10.48 17.95 -5.24
C GLU A 273 -9.83 18.15 -3.85
N ARG A 274 -10.23 17.33 -2.87
CA ARG A 274 -9.79 17.38 -1.47
C ARG A 274 -8.79 16.29 -1.11
N ASN A 275 -8.42 15.43 -2.06
CA ASN A 275 -7.69 14.20 -1.81
C ASN A 275 -8.34 13.30 -0.74
N TRP A 276 -9.67 13.34 -0.63
CA TRP A 276 -10.43 12.45 0.23
C TRP A 276 -10.57 11.07 -0.41
N TRP A 277 -10.46 10.04 0.43
CA TRP A 277 -10.69 8.68 -0.01
C TRP A 277 -12.17 8.36 -0.07
N TYR A 278 -12.52 7.48 -1.01
CA TYR A 278 -13.82 6.86 -1.14
C TYR A 278 -13.70 5.54 -1.91
N GLU A 279 -14.72 4.71 -1.79
CA GLU A 279 -14.87 3.46 -2.53
C GLU A 279 -16.27 3.36 -3.13
N TYR A 280 -16.35 2.71 -4.30
CA TYR A 280 -17.62 2.30 -4.91
C TYR A 280 -17.96 0.89 -4.43
N LEU A 281 -19.12 0.74 -3.80
CA LEU A 281 -19.62 -0.51 -3.25
C LEU A 281 -20.84 -0.98 -4.06
N LYS A 282 -20.94 -2.31 -4.25
CA LYS A 282 -22.08 -2.97 -4.92
C LYS A 282 -23.13 -3.40 -3.90
#